data_AF-A0AB73SGT2-F1
#
_entry.id   AF-A0AB73SGT2-F1
#
_cell.length_a   1.000
_cell.length_b   1.000
_cell.length_c   1.000
_cell.angle_alpha   90.00
_cell.angle_beta   90.00
_cell.angle_gamma   90.00
#
_symmetry.space_group_name_H-M   'P 1'
#
loop_
_entity.id
_entity.type
_entity.pdbx_description
1 polymer ?
#
loop_
_entity_poly.entity_id
_entity_poly.type
_entity_poly.pdbx_seq_one_letter_code
_entity_poly.pdbx_strand_id
1 'polypeptide(L)' 'MKRDNKLSINKAMIEPENIGPTFPVLPPIYIPTGPTGLTGMTGSTGPTGLTGS' A
#
# COMPACT_ATOMS: atom_id res chain seq x y z
N MET A 1 -19.39 -7.95 -46.47
CA MET A 1 -19.57 -8.40 -45.08
C MET A 1 -19.79 -7.18 -44.20
N LYS A 2 -21.06 -6.84 -43.91
CA LYS A 2 -21.41 -5.84 -42.91
C LYS A 2 -20.97 -6.37 -41.54
N ARG A 3 -20.05 -5.68 -40.86
CA ARG A 3 -19.53 -6.07 -39.52
C ARG A 3 -20.16 -5.22 -38.42
N ASP A 4 -21.41 -4.85 -38.63
CA ASP A 4 -22.16 -3.90 -37.84
C ASP A 4 -23.17 -4.59 -36.89
N ASN A 5 -23.11 -5.91 -36.76
CA ASN A 5 -23.80 -6.65 -35.69
C ASN A 5 -23.08 -6.50 -34.33
N LYS A 6 -22.47 -5.34 -34.08
CA LYS A 6 -21.98 -4.92 -32.78
C LYS A 6 -23.19 -4.74 -31.88
N LEU A 7 -23.55 -5.82 -31.19
CA LEU A 7 -24.24 -5.80 -29.90
C LEU A 7 -25.27 -4.67 -29.78
N SER A 8 -26.48 -4.88 -30.28
CA SER A 8 -27.66 -4.26 -29.66
C SER A 8 -27.84 -4.86 -28.26
N ILE A 9 -26.85 -4.73 -27.39
CA ILE A 9 -27.06 -5.04 -25.98
C ILE A 9 -27.73 -3.81 -25.40
N ASN A 10 -28.94 -4.08 -24.91
CA ASN A 10 -29.76 -3.12 -24.20
C ASN A 10 -28.88 -2.46 -23.13
N LYS A 11 -28.79 -1.13 -23.14
CA LYS A 11 -27.98 -0.32 -22.22
C LYS A 11 -28.09 -0.81 -20.76
N ALA A 12 -29.31 -1.13 -20.33
CA ALA A 12 -29.65 -1.69 -19.02
C ALA A 12 -29.02 -3.05 -18.66
N MET A 13 -28.53 -3.82 -19.64
CA MET A 13 -27.90 -5.13 -19.43
C MET A 13 -26.37 -5.02 -19.35
N ILE A 14 -25.80 -3.86 -19.69
CA ILE A 14 -24.35 -3.57 -19.64
C ILE A 14 -24.02 -2.58 -18.52
N GLU A 15 -25.00 -2.19 -17.71
CA GLU A 15 -24.70 -1.28 -16.61
C GLU A 15 -23.73 -1.97 -15.63
N PRO A 16 -22.77 -1.24 -15.05
CA PRO A 16 -21.80 -1.80 -14.11
C PRO A 16 -22.45 -2.54 -12.94
N GLU A 17 -23.66 -2.15 -12.51
CA GLU A 17 -24.44 -2.89 -11.51
C GLU A 17 -24.91 -4.29 -11.95
N ASN A 18 -24.92 -4.57 -13.25
CA ASN A 18 -25.35 -5.86 -13.83
C ASN A 18 -24.19 -6.66 -14.43
N ILE A 19 -22.97 -6.12 -14.42
CA ILE A 19 -21.77 -6.81 -14.91
C ILE A 19 -20.85 -7.14 -13.74
N GLY A 20 -20.87 -8.42 -13.35
CA GLY A 20 -20.01 -8.97 -12.32
C GLY A 20 -20.53 -8.75 -10.89
N PRO A 21 -20.01 -9.49 -9.90
CA PRO A 21 -20.40 -9.29 -8.51
C PRO A 21 -19.84 -7.95 -8.00
N THR A 22 -20.65 -7.20 -7.25
CA THR A 22 -20.12 -6.17 -6.35
C THR A 22 -19.47 -6.86 -5.16
N PHE A 23 -18.17 -6.67 -4.96
CA PHE A 23 -17.52 -7.22 -3.76
C PHE A 23 -18.03 -6.49 -2.51
N PRO A 24 -18.37 -7.20 -1.43
CA PRO A 24 -18.66 -6.56 -0.16
C PRO A 24 -17.43 -5.83 0.38
N VAL A 25 -17.64 -4.82 1.24
CA VAL A 25 -16.55 -4.16 1.95
C VAL A 25 -15.84 -5.18 2.84
N LEU A 26 -14.52 -5.31 2.68
CA LEU A 26 -13.71 -6.17 3.53
C LEU A 26 -13.51 -5.53 4.91
N PRO A 27 -13.44 -6.32 5.99
CA PRO A 27 -13.08 -5.81 7.30
C PRO A 27 -11.64 -5.25 7.29
N PRO A 28 -11.28 -4.35 8.23
CA PRO A 28 -9.91 -3.90 8.40
C PRO A 28 -8.95 -5.08 8.58
N ILE A 29 -7.91 -5.14 7.75
CA ILE A 29 -6.84 -6.14 7.85
C ILE A 29 -5.69 -5.51 8.63
N TYR A 30 -5.38 -6.05 9.80
CA TYR A 30 -4.26 -5.61 10.62
C TYR A 30 -3.02 -6.43 10.26
N ILE A 31 -2.00 -5.77 9.69
CA ILE A 31 -0.70 -6.38 9.42
C ILE A 31 0.23 -6.04 10.60
N PRO A 32 0.82 -7.03 11.30
CA PRO A 32 1.75 -6.75 12.38
C PRO A 32 3.03 -6.10 11.82
N THR A 33 3.44 -4.98 12.40
CA THR A 33 4.78 -4.42 12.17
C THR A 33 5.81 -5.18 12.99
N GLY A 34 6.99 -5.41 12.40
CA GLY A 34 8.12 -6.05 13.08
C GLY A 34 8.72 -5.17 14.21
N PRO A 35 9.71 -5.69 14.95
CA PRO A 35 10.39 -4.93 15.99
C PRO A 35 11.10 -3.70 15.42
N THR A 36 11.21 -2.64 16.21
CA THR A 36 12.10 -1.51 15.89
C THR A 36 13.56 -1.96 15.97
N GLY A 37 14.42 -1.43 15.10
CA GLY A 37 15.85 -1.76 15.07
C GLY A 37 16.59 -1.34 16.36
N LEU A 38 17.82 -1.83 16.53
CA LEU A 38 18.67 -1.49 17.67
C LEU A 38 19.03 0.01 17.68
N THR A 39 19.16 0.59 18.87
CA THR A 39 19.75 1.94 19.02
C THR A 39 21.24 1.89 18.69
N GLY A 40 21.76 2.94 18.04
CA GLY A 40 23.19 3.05 17.70
C GLY A 40 24.11 3.09 18.93
N MET A 41 25.40 2.83 18.71
CA MET A 41 26.43 2.83 19.74
C MET A 41 26.71 4.25 20.27
N THR A 42 27.00 4.39 21.57
CA THR A 42 27.49 5.67 22.13
C THR A 42 28.81 6.09 21.48
N GLY A 43 28.96 7.38 21.17
CA GLY A 43 30.20 7.93 20.59
C GLY A 43 31.38 7.92 21.55
N SER A 44 32.60 8.09 21.03
CA SER A 44 33.82 8.16 21.83
C SER A 44 33.86 9.40 22.74
N THR A 45 34.37 9.26 23.96
CA THR A 45 34.74 10.40 24.82
C THR A 45 35.86 11.21 24.15
N GLY A 46 35.78 12.55 24.23
CA GLY A 46 36.79 13.45 23.66
C GLY A 46 38.17 13.38 24.37
N PRO A 47 39.21 14.01 23.81
CA PRO A 47 40.55 14.00 24.39
C PRO A 47 40.59 14.72 25.75
N THR A 48 41.32 14.16 26.71
CA THR A 48 41.66 14.87 27.96
C THR A 48 42.61 16.03 27.64
N GLY A 49 42.33 17.24 28.16
CA GLY A 49 43.16 18.43 27.91
C GLY A 49 44.57 18.32 28.51
N LEU A 50 45.52 19.06 27.95
CA LEU A 50 46.88 19.17 28.49
C LEU A 50 46.84 19.91 29.83
N THR A 51 47.30 19.27 30.91
CA THR A 51 47.53 19.96 32.19
C THR A 51 48.77 20.87 32.05
N GLY A 52 48.64 22.12 32.50
CA GLY A 52 49.59 23.21 32.23
C GLY A 52 51.04 22.95 32.64
N SER A 53 51.94 23.49 31.82
CA SER A 53 53.41 23.55 31.97
C SER A 53 53.88 24.20 33.25
#